data_AF-A0AAU1RAH0-F1
#
_entry.id   AF-A0AAU1RAH0-F1
#
_cell.length_a   1.000
_cell.length_b   1.000
_cell.length_c   1.000
_cell.angle_alpha   90.00
_cell.angle_beta   90.00
_cell.angle_gamma   90.00
#
_symmetry.space_group_name_H-M   'P 1'
#
loop_
_entity.id
_entity.type
_entity.pdbx_description
1 polymer ?
#
loop_
_entity_poly.entity_id
_entity_poly.type
_entity_poly.pdbx_seq_one_letter_code
_entity_poly.pdbx_strand_id
1 'polypeptide(L)'
;MAQRTHLGDADCSIAQALDVVGDWWTLLIVRDAARGLHRFEELQRELGMSRKVLAERLKLLVEAGVLTREPYQERPVRHEYRLTPRGRGLLPVLVALQDWGDSWILGEGEMTATTAEASREAERVHALRGTRLPELALPDRFGELRDPVADTAFTVLYCFPGAYARAESYPPGWAGIPGAKGCTFESCTYRDQLAEFTAAGATVHGVSTQRPDEQREFAEQERLRFPLLSDADLALTAALRLPTFRAAGTTRIKRLTLVLDRDRTVREVFYPIQDIEASVQTALASVRSAT
;
A
#
# COMPACT_ATOMS: atom_id res chain seq x y z
N MET A 1 -12.34 -17.51 27.26
CA MET A 1 -11.05 -17.47 26.53
C MET A 1 -10.49 -18.88 26.58
N ALA A 2 -10.16 -19.49 25.44
CA ALA A 2 -9.37 -20.72 25.47
C ALA A 2 -8.06 -20.42 26.18
N GLN A 3 -7.74 -21.21 27.21
CA GLN A 3 -6.50 -21.10 27.96
C GLN A 3 -5.36 -21.39 26.97
N ARG A 4 -4.50 -20.39 26.71
CA ARG A 4 -3.36 -20.58 25.82
C ARG A 4 -2.43 -21.60 26.46
N THR A 5 -2.30 -22.76 25.82
CA THR A 5 -1.21 -23.68 26.11
C THR A 5 0.07 -22.91 25.79
N HIS A 6 0.86 -22.60 26.82
CA HIS A 6 2.16 -21.98 26.62
C HIS A 6 2.95 -22.92 25.71
N LEU A 7 3.22 -22.49 24.47
CA LEU A 7 4.11 -23.23 23.58
C LEU A 7 5.45 -23.25 24.32
N GLY A 8 5.90 -24.44 24.73
CA GLY A 8 6.96 -24.64 25.73
C GLY A 8 8.36 -24.19 25.31
N ASP A 9 8.48 -23.42 24.23
CA ASP A 9 9.72 -22.92 23.69
C ASP A 9 9.76 -21.38 23.84
N ALA A 10 10.33 -20.92 24.94
CA ALA A 10 10.50 -19.50 25.24
C ALA A 10 11.45 -18.80 24.25
N ASP A 11 12.32 -19.56 23.57
CA ASP A 11 13.30 -19.04 22.62
C ASP A 11 12.74 -19.00 21.18
N CYS A 12 11.60 -19.64 20.92
CA CYS A 12 10.92 -19.57 19.63
C CYS A 12 10.19 -18.24 19.43
N SER A 13 10.84 -17.30 18.74
CA SER A 13 10.27 -15.99 18.41
C SER A 13 8.96 -16.05 17.63
N ILE A 14 8.73 -17.11 16.85
CA ILE A 14 7.46 -17.34 16.14
C ILE A 14 6.34 -17.64 17.15
N ALA A 15 6.58 -18.54 18.11
CA ALA A 15 5.61 -18.86 19.15
C ALA A 15 5.27 -17.62 20.01
N GLN A 16 6.30 -16.86 20.40
CA GLN A 16 6.14 -15.60 21.13
C GLN A 16 5.36 -14.55 20.34
N ALA A 17 5.57 -14.46 19.02
CA ALA A 17 4.79 -13.57 18.17
C ALA A 17 3.32 -14.01 18.10
N LEU A 18 3.03 -15.32 18.03
CA LEU A 18 1.67 -15.86 17.99
C LEU A 18 0.89 -15.64 19.30
N ASP A 19 1.56 -15.39 20.42
CA ASP A 19 0.90 -14.91 21.64
C ASP A 19 0.35 -13.49 21.49
N VAL A 20 0.89 -12.68 20.59
CA VAL A 20 0.37 -11.35 20.28
C VAL A 20 -0.60 -11.41 19.09
N VAL A 21 -0.20 -12.04 17.98
CA VAL A 21 -0.91 -11.94 16.68
C VAL A 21 -1.60 -13.22 16.22
N GLY A 22 -1.56 -14.30 17.01
CA GLY A 22 -2.16 -15.59 16.63
C GLY A 22 -3.69 -15.63 16.69
N ASP A 23 -4.32 -14.65 17.33
CA ASP A 23 -5.77 -14.44 17.22
C ASP A 23 -6.07 -13.70 15.92
N TRP A 24 -6.92 -14.28 15.07
CA TRP A 24 -7.20 -13.76 13.73
C TRP A 24 -7.74 -12.33 13.73
N TRP A 25 -8.46 -11.89 14.77
CA TRP A 25 -8.94 -10.52 14.87
C TRP A 25 -7.80 -9.51 15.05
N THR A 26 -6.69 -9.89 15.67
CA THR A 26 -5.55 -9.00 15.88
C THR A 26 -5.05 -8.44 14.54
N LEU A 27 -4.80 -9.32 13.55
CA LEU A 27 -4.31 -8.88 12.25
C LEU A 27 -5.37 -8.10 11.46
N LEU A 28 -6.66 -8.39 11.65
CA LEU A 28 -7.73 -7.59 11.04
C LEU A 28 -7.85 -6.19 11.66
N ILE A 29 -7.63 -6.05 12.98
CA ILE A 29 -7.55 -4.74 13.64
C ILE A 29 -6.34 -3.95 13.12
N VAL A 30 -5.17 -4.58 13.01
CA VAL A 30 -3.96 -3.93 12.47
C VAL A 30 -4.18 -3.49 11.02
N ARG A 31 -4.82 -4.34 10.21
CA ARG A 31 -5.22 -4.04 8.82
C ARG A 31 -6.11 -2.81 8.72
N ASP A 32 -7.12 -2.71 9.60
CA ASP A 32 -8.05 -1.59 9.56
C ASP A 32 -7.46 -0.31 10.16
N ALA A 33 -6.59 -0.43 11.17
CA ALA A 33 -5.79 0.69 11.65
C ALA A 33 -4.83 1.22 10.58
N ALA A 34 -4.20 0.34 9.77
CA ALA A 34 -3.37 0.75 8.64
C ALA A 34 -4.15 1.50 7.55
N ARG A 35 -5.46 1.22 7.41
CA ARG A 35 -6.40 1.95 6.53
C ARG A 35 -6.83 3.30 7.07
N GLY A 36 -6.42 3.67 8.28
CA GLY A 36 -6.85 4.90 8.94
C GLY A 36 -8.10 4.75 9.82
N LEU A 37 -8.62 3.53 10.02
CA LEU A 37 -9.71 3.31 10.98
C LEU A 37 -9.14 3.26 12.40
N HIS A 38 -9.12 4.42 13.06
CA HIS A 38 -8.52 4.54 14.39
C HIS A 38 -9.57 4.57 15.50
N ARG A 39 -10.85 4.82 15.21
CA ARG A 39 -11.87 4.95 16.25
C ARG A 39 -12.56 3.62 16.54
N PHE A 40 -12.95 3.43 17.79
CA PHE A 40 -13.61 2.21 18.26
C PHE A 40 -14.86 1.87 17.44
N GLU A 41 -15.75 2.84 17.20
CA GLU A 41 -17.00 2.59 16.46
C GLU A 41 -16.76 2.28 14.97
N GLU A 42 -15.69 2.83 14.37
CA GLU A 42 -15.31 2.54 12.99
C GLU A 42 -14.81 1.10 12.88
N LEU A 43 -13.88 0.71 13.76
CA LEU A 43 -13.37 -0.67 13.85
C LEU A 43 -14.49 -1.67 14.17
N GLN A 44 -15.41 -1.32 15.09
CA GLN A 44 -16.52 -2.20 15.46
C GLN A 44 -17.49 -2.42 14.30
N ARG A 45 -17.79 -1.36 13.53
CA ARG A 45 -18.65 -1.45 12.35
C ARG A 45 -18.00 -2.26 11.24
N GLU A 46 -16.72 -2.03 10.98
CA GLU A 46 -15.98 -2.69 9.90
C GLU A 46 -15.76 -4.19 10.18
N LEU A 47 -15.37 -4.53 11.41
CA LEU A 47 -15.02 -5.90 11.77
C LEU A 47 -16.24 -6.75 12.17
N GLY A 48 -17.39 -6.13 12.44
CA GLY A 48 -18.60 -6.82 12.93
C GLY A 48 -18.43 -7.48 14.29
N MET A 49 -17.37 -7.15 15.03
CA MET A 49 -17.06 -7.73 16.34
C MET A 49 -18.03 -7.21 17.40
N SER A 50 -18.32 -8.04 18.41
CA SER A 50 -18.98 -7.52 19.62
C SER A 50 -18.07 -6.49 20.30
N ARG A 51 -18.68 -5.44 20.88
CA ARG A 51 -17.95 -4.39 21.60
C ARG A 51 -17.02 -4.93 22.68
N LYS A 52 -17.47 -5.96 23.41
CA LYS A 52 -16.67 -6.61 24.46
C LYS A 52 -15.38 -7.21 23.88
N VAL A 53 -15.49 -8.01 22.82
CA VAL A 53 -14.32 -8.66 22.21
C VAL A 53 -13.38 -7.62 21.60
N LEU A 54 -13.91 -6.60 20.92
CA LEU A 54 -13.07 -5.52 20.37
C LEU A 54 -12.31 -4.78 21.47
N ALA A 55 -12.96 -4.44 22.58
CA ALA A 55 -12.30 -3.78 23.72
C ALA A 55 -11.18 -4.64 24.34
N GLU A 56 -11.42 -5.95 24.50
CA GLU A 56 -10.41 -6.90 24.99
C GLU A 56 -9.20 -6.98 24.04
N ARG A 57 -9.42 -7.02 22.73
CA ARG A 57 -8.34 -7.09 21.71
C ARG A 57 -7.55 -5.79 21.60
N LEU A 58 -8.23 -4.65 21.59
CA LEU A 58 -7.56 -3.34 21.59
C LEU A 58 -6.71 -3.15 22.84
N LYS A 59 -7.21 -3.57 24.01
CA LYS A 59 -6.43 -3.56 25.26
C LYS A 59 -5.16 -4.40 25.13
N LEU A 60 -5.26 -5.63 24.63
CA LEU A 60 -4.11 -6.50 24.42
C LEU A 60 -3.08 -5.89 23.46
N LEU A 61 -3.53 -5.28 22.36
CA LEU A 61 -2.63 -4.66 21.39
C LEU A 61 -1.95 -3.40 21.93
N VAL A 62 -2.62 -2.65 22.81
CA VAL A 62 -2.01 -1.53 23.52
C VAL A 62 -0.99 -2.01 24.54
N GLU A 63 -1.31 -3.03 25.33
CA GLU A 63 -0.38 -3.64 26.30
C GLU A 63 0.86 -4.25 25.62
N ALA A 64 0.67 -4.86 24.44
CA ALA A 64 1.78 -5.36 23.61
C ALA A 64 2.56 -4.24 22.88
N GLY A 65 2.14 -2.98 22.99
CA GLY A 65 2.77 -1.85 22.30
C GLY A 65 2.63 -1.89 20.78
N VAL A 66 1.66 -2.65 20.24
CA VAL A 66 1.31 -2.68 18.80
C VAL A 66 0.49 -1.43 18.44
N LEU A 67 -0.42 -1.03 19.33
CA LEU A 67 -1.21 0.19 19.22
C LEU A 67 -0.87 1.15 20.36
N THR A 68 -0.99 2.45 20.08
CA THR A 68 -1.08 3.50 21.11
C THR A 68 -2.53 3.95 21.22
N ARG A 69 -2.96 4.34 22.42
CA ARG A 69 -4.31 4.85 22.70
C ARG A 69 -4.21 6.34 23.01
N GLU A 70 -4.65 7.17 22.08
CA GLU A 70 -4.45 8.63 22.14
C GLU A 70 -5.80 9.34 22.27
N PRO A 71 -5.94 10.36 23.14
CA PRO A 71 -7.13 11.17 23.19
C PRO A 71 -7.21 12.07 21.94
N TYR A 72 -8.35 12.05 21.24
CA TYR A 72 -8.60 12.94 20.10
C TYR A 72 -9.64 14.03 20.41
N GLN A 73 -10.31 13.93 21.55
CA GLN A 73 -11.31 14.86 22.06
C GLN A 73 -11.24 14.86 23.57
N GLU A 74 -11.36 16.02 24.22
CA GLU A 74 -11.25 16.14 25.68
C GLU A 74 -12.61 16.14 26.40
N ARG A 75 -13.71 16.51 25.73
CA ARG A 75 -15.03 16.71 26.36
C ARG A 75 -16.20 16.17 25.52
N PRO A 76 -16.73 14.96 25.80
CA PRO A 76 -16.16 13.91 26.67
C PRO A 76 -14.83 13.38 26.10
N VAL A 77 -13.97 12.82 26.96
CA VAL A 77 -12.71 12.22 26.49
C VAL A 77 -12.99 11.05 25.56
N ARG A 78 -12.49 11.12 24.33
CA ARG A 78 -12.57 10.02 23.35
C ARG A 78 -11.19 9.67 22.87
N HIS A 79 -10.97 8.38 22.65
CA HIS A 79 -9.69 7.85 22.24
C HIS A 79 -9.74 7.25 20.84
N GLU A 80 -8.60 7.29 20.18
CA GLU A 80 -8.31 6.58 18.95
C GLU A 80 -7.10 5.67 19.15
N TYR A 81 -6.94 4.71 18.23
CA TYR A 81 -5.93 3.68 18.28
C TYR A 81 -5.04 3.79 17.04
N ARG A 82 -3.76 4.12 17.24
CA ARG A 82 -2.80 4.31 16.14
C ARG A 82 -1.70 3.25 16.20
N LEU A 83 -1.20 2.85 15.04
CA LEU A 83 -0.07 1.94 14.95
C LEU A 83 1.21 2.59 15.49
N THR A 84 1.89 1.89 16.39
CA THR A 84 3.26 2.22 16.81
C THR A 84 4.28 1.74 15.76
N PRO A 85 5.58 2.04 15.90
CA PRO A 85 6.61 1.38 15.08
C PRO A 85 6.53 -0.16 15.14
N ARG A 86 6.24 -0.73 16.32
CA ARG A 86 6.05 -2.19 16.49
C ARG A 86 4.83 -2.69 15.71
N GLY A 87 3.72 -1.93 15.72
CA GLY A 87 2.54 -2.28 14.92
C GLY A 87 2.75 -2.14 13.41
N ARG A 88 3.50 -1.13 12.96
CA ARG A 88 3.91 -0.99 11.56
C ARG A 88 4.81 -2.14 11.10
N GLY A 89 5.59 -2.74 12.01
CA GLY A 89 6.36 -3.97 11.73
C GLY A 89 5.50 -5.18 11.31
N LEU A 90 4.18 -5.14 11.51
CA LEU A 90 3.25 -6.20 11.07
C LEU A 90 2.70 -5.97 9.64
N LEU A 91 2.94 -4.83 9.01
CA LEU A 91 2.44 -4.54 7.66
C LEU A 91 2.96 -5.54 6.61
N PRO A 92 4.25 -5.93 6.61
CA PRO A 92 4.74 -6.99 5.72
C PRO A 92 4.03 -8.34 5.93
N VAL A 93 3.60 -8.65 7.16
CA VAL A 93 2.83 -9.88 7.45
C VAL A 93 1.45 -9.81 6.80
N LEU A 94 0.77 -8.66 6.86
CA LEU A 94 -0.52 -8.46 6.18
C LEU A 94 -0.40 -8.61 4.67
N VAL A 95 0.66 -8.04 4.07
CA VAL A 95 0.89 -8.16 2.63
C VAL A 95 1.22 -9.60 2.25
N ALA A 96 2.05 -10.30 3.02
CA ALA A 96 2.33 -11.72 2.79
C ALA A 96 1.08 -12.61 2.91
N LEU A 97 0.20 -12.33 3.87
CA LEU A 97 -1.09 -13.02 4.00
C LEU A 97 -2.02 -12.73 2.82
N GLN A 98 -2.05 -11.49 2.33
CA GLN A 98 -2.81 -11.13 1.14
C GLN A 98 -2.25 -11.84 -0.10
N ASP A 99 -0.95 -11.78 -0.35
CA ASP A 99 -0.28 -12.44 -1.47
C ASP A 99 -0.55 -13.95 -1.47
N TRP A 100 -0.44 -14.60 -0.30
CA TRP A 100 -0.77 -16.01 -0.15
C TRP A 100 -2.25 -16.31 -0.40
N GLY A 101 -3.16 -15.48 0.14
CA GLY A 101 -4.61 -15.64 -0.07
C GLY A 101 -5.02 -15.43 -1.52
N ASP A 102 -4.47 -14.41 -2.18
CA ASP A 102 -4.70 -14.11 -3.59
C ASP A 102 -4.16 -15.24 -4.48
N SER A 103 -2.99 -15.79 -4.15
CA SER A 103 -2.37 -16.87 -4.91
C SER A 103 -3.10 -18.20 -4.72
N TRP A 104 -3.34 -18.63 -3.49
CA TRP A 104 -3.70 -20.02 -3.19
C TRP A 104 -5.16 -20.24 -2.75
N ILE A 105 -5.86 -19.18 -2.32
CA ILE A 105 -7.27 -19.27 -1.90
C ILE A 105 -8.21 -18.71 -2.96
N LEU A 106 -7.82 -17.60 -3.60
CA LEU A 106 -8.65 -16.90 -4.59
C LEU A 106 -8.16 -17.08 -6.04
N GLY A 107 -6.95 -17.61 -6.22
CA GLY A 107 -6.29 -17.78 -7.51
C GLY A 107 -5.77 -19.21 -7.73
N GLU A 108 -4.89 -19.35 -8.72
CA GLU A 108 -4.36 -20.65 -9.18
C GLU A 108 -2.90 -20.90 -8.75
N GLY A 109 -2.33 -20.04 -7.91
CA GLY A 109 -0.95 -20.15 -7.41
C GLY A 109 0.12 -19.65 -8.38
N GLU A 110 -0.27 -19.06 -9.51
CA GLU A 110 0.67 -18.55 -10.52
C GLU A 110 1.27 -17.20 -10.16
N MET A 111 2.58 -17.06 -10.36
CA MET A 111 3.28 -15.78 -10.19
C MET A 111 3.04 -14.87 -11.40
N THR A 112 2.39 -13.74 -11.18
CA THR A 112 2.10 -12.74 -12.22
C THR A 112 2.14 -11.33 -11.66
N ALA A 113 2.70 -10.37 -12.41
CA ALA A 113 2.70 -8.94 -12.08
C ALA A 113 1.48 -8.20 -12.67
N THR A 114 0.51 -8.94 -13.19
CA THR A 114 -0.78 -8.45 -13.69
C THR A 114 -1.91 -9.37 -13.24
N THR A 115 -3.12 -9.15 -13.74
CA THR A 115 -4.29 -10.01 -13.53
C THR A 115 -5.30 -9.81 -14.66
N ALA A 116 -6.37 -10.61 -14.66
CA ALA A 116 -7.53 -10.39 -15.52
C ALA A 116 -8.45 -9.29 -14.95
N GLU A 117 -9.11 -8.52 -15.81
CA GLU A 117 -10.03 -7.44 -15.40
C GLU A 117 -11.18 -7.94 -14.52
N ALA A 118 -11.69 -9.15 -14.77
CA ALA A 118 -12.77 -9.76 -13.99
C ALA A 118 -12.29 -10.48 -12.71
N SER A 119 -11.01 -10.33 -12.32
CA SER A 119 -10.48 -11.00 -11.13
C SER A 119 -10.95 -10.32 -9.84
N ARG A 120 -11.01 -11.09 -8.73
CA ARG A 120 -11.27 -10.55 -7.39
C ARG A 120 -10.22 -9.53 -6.94
N GLU A 121 -8.99 -9.67 -7.43
CA GLU A 121 -7.93 -8.69 -7.21
C GLU A 121 -8.27 -7.35 -7.89
N ALA A 122 -8.73 -7.38 -9.15
CA ALA A 122 -9.16 -6.18 -9.86
C ALA A 122 -10.39 -5.53 -9.23
N GLU A 123 -11.41 -6.32 -8.86
CA GLU A 123 -12.59 -5.84 -8.12
C GLU A 123 -12.18 -5.11 -6.83
N ARG A 124 -11.27 -5.70 -6.05
CA ARG A 124 -10.75 -5.10 -4.81
C ARG A 124 -10.05 -3.77 -5.07
N VAL A 125 -9.24 -3.67 -6.12
CA VAL A 125 -8.51 -2.44 -6.45
C VAL A 125 -9.47 -1.35 -6.92
N HIS A 126 -10.44 -1.67 -7.78
CA HIS A 126 -11.47 -0.70 -8.18
C HIS A 126 -12.37 -0.23 -7.03
N ALA A 127 -12.59 -1.07 -6.03
CA ALA A 127 -13.30 -0.69 -4.81
C ALA A 127 -12.60 0.39 -3.97
N LEU A 128 -11.34 0.76 -4.31
CA LEU A 128 -10.68 1.94 -3.73
C LEU A 128 -11.34 3.25 -4.16
N ARG A 129 -12.07 3.29 -5.28
CA ARG A 129 -12.75 4.51 -5.74
C ARG A 129 -13.73 5.02 -4.68
N GLY A 130 -13.63 6.30 -4.34
CA GLY A 130 -14.41 6.95 -3.29
C GLY A 130 -13.88 6.72 -1.86
N THR A 131 -12.87 5.87 -1.67
CA THR A 131 -12.18 5.73 -0.38
C THR A 131 -11.15 6.83 -0.19
N ARG A 132 -10.79 7.10 1.07
CA ARG A 132 -9.77 8.09 1.44
C ARG A 132 -8.44 7.40 1.70
N LEU A 133 -7.37 7.88 1.08
CA LEU A 133 -6.00 7.45 1.36
C LEU A 133 -5.61 7.91 2.77
N PRO A 134 -5.19 7.00 3.68
CA PRO A 134 -4.89 7.37 5.06
C PRO A 134 -3.69 8.30 5.15
N GLU A 135 -3.57 9.00 6.27
CA GLU A 135 -2.38 9.80 6.57
C GLU A 135 -1.18 8.87 6.77
N LEU A 136 -0.21 8.96 5.84
CA LEU A 136 1.03 8.23 5.86
C LEU A 136 2.11 9.03 5.15
N ALA A 137 3.37 8.70 5.41
CA ALA A 137 4.50 9.28 4.72
C ALA A 137 5.42 8.17 4.19
N LEU A 138 5.94 8.38 2.99
CA LEU A 138 6.88 7.48 2.34
C LEU A 138 8.21 8.22 2.13
N PRO A 139 9.37 7.59 2.35
CA PRO A 139 10.65 8.15 1.96
C PRO A 139 10.68 8.45 0.46
N ASP A 140 11.12 9.63 0.05
CA ASP A 140 11.47 9.92 -1.34
C ASP A 140 12.87 9.37 -1.68
N ARG A 141 13.34 9.63 -2.90
CA ARG A 141 14.68 9.23 -3.38
C ARG A 141 15.87 9.80 -2.57
N PHE A 142 15.64 10.77 -1.69
CA PHE A 142 16.63 11.32 -0.78
C PHE A 142 16.47 10.78 0.65
N GLY A 143 15.43 9.96 0.89
CA GLY A 143 15.07 9.44 2.21
C GLY A 143 14.21 10.40 3.04
N GLU A 144 13.76 11.53 2.46
CA GLU A 144 12.89 12.46 3.17
C GLU A 144 11.46 11.95 3.14
N LEU A 145 10.77 11.99 4.28
CA LEU A 145 9.38 11.56 4.37
C LEU A 145 8.47 12.56 3.65
N ARG A 146 7.71 12.08 2.66
CA ARG A 146 6.74 12.84 1.87
C ARG A 146 5.36 12.21 1.96
N ASP A 147 4.32 13.06 1.96
CA ASP A 147 2.96 12.59 1.77
C ASP A 147 2.77 12.15 0.30
N PRO A 148 2.20 10.96 0.03
CA PRO A 148 1.87 10.56 -1.33
C PRO A 148 0.82 11.46 -1.99
N VAL A 149 0.02 12.21 -1.22
CA VAL A 149 -0.95 13.17 -1.75
C VAL A 149 -0.35 14.58 -1.72
N ALA A 150 -0.14 15.16 -2.88
CA ALA A 150 0.42 16.51 -3.03
C ALA A 150 -0.60 17.60 -2.72
N ASP A 151 -0.12 18.81 -2.41
CA ASP A 151 -0.94 20.00 -2.18
C ASP A 151 -1.40 20.66 -3.50
N THR A 152 -1.87 19.86 -4.45
CA THR A 152 -2.46 20.28 -5.73
C THR A 152 -3.91 19.82 -5.83
N ALA A 153 -4.65 20.27 -6.85
CA ALA A 153 -6.05 19.87 -7.02
C ALA A 153 -6.18 18.34 -7.14
N PHE A 154 -5.26 17.74 -7.90
CA PHE A 154 -5.13 16.29 -8.03
C PHE A 154 -3.71 15.81 -7.79
N THR A 155 -3.59 14.55 -7.38
CA THR A 155 -2.33 13.79 -7.40
C THR A 155 -2.53 12.52 -8.22
N VAL A 156 -1.68 12.32 -9.23
CA VAL A 156 -1.62 11.07 -10.00
C VAL A 156 -0.54 10.20 -9.38
N LEU A 157 -0.96 9.19 -8.62
CA LEU A 157 -0.10 8.26 -7.91
C LEU A 157 -0.02 6.95 -8.70
N TYR A 158 1.05 6.77 -9.48
CA TYR A 158 1.26 5.54 -10.25
C TYR A 158 2.22 4.61 -9.51
N CYS A 159 1.84 3.33 -9.39
CA CYS A 159 2.65 2.30 -8.78
C CYS A 159 3.24 1.41 -9.85
N PHE A 160 4.51 1.03 -9.69
CA PHE A 160 5.22 0.19 -10.65
C PHE A 160 6.02 -0.93 -9.96
N PRO A 161 6.11 -2.13 -10.55
CA PRO A 161 6.85 -3.27 -9.97
C PRO A 161 8.32 -3.01 -9.66
N GLY A 162 8.99 -2.26 -10.52
CA GLY A 162 10.41 -1.93 -10.37
C GLY A 162 11.03 -1.47 -11.68
N ALA A 163 11.84 -0.42 -11.60
CA ALA A 163 12.62 0.13 -12.70
C ALA A 163 14.01 0.50 -12.20
N TYR A 164 15.05 0.12 -12.95
CA TYR A 164 16.43 0.28 -12.52
C TYR A 164 17.25 1.04 -13.55
N ALA A 165 18.25 1.78 -13.08
CA ALA A 165 19.16 2.54 -13.92
C ALA A 165 20.01 1.66 -14.86
N ARG A 166 20.24 0.40 -14.47
CA ARG A 166 21.10 -0.54 -15.19
C ARG A 166 20.35 -1.83 -15.47
N ALA A 167 20.59 -2.43 -16.63
CA ALA A 167 19.95 -3.67 -17.04
C ALA A 167 20.31 -4.84 -16.11
N GLU A 168 21.53 -4.83 -15.57
CA GLU A 168 22.07 -5.86 -14.68
C GLU A 168 21.47 -5.81 -13.27
N SER A 169 20.85 -4.69 -12.90
CA SER A 169 20.16 -4.52 -11.62
C SER A 169 18.79 -5.19 -11.59
N TYR A 170 18.27 -5.63 -12.75
CA TYR A 170 17.01 -6.36 -12.80
C TYR A 170 17.17 -7.77 -12.22
N PRO A 171 16.20 -8.25 -11.42
CA PRO A 171 16.26 -9.59 -10.85
C PRO A 171 16.29 -10.70 -11.92
N PRO A 172 16.92 -11.85 -11.65
CA PRO A 172 16.86 -13.01 -12.54
C PRO A 172 15.42 -13.41 -12.87
N GLY A 173 15.15 -13.68 -14.15
CA GLY A 173 13.81 -14.08 -14.62
C GLY A 173 12.79 -12.95 -14.74
N TRP A 174 13.16 -11.69 -14.41
CA TRP A 174 12.23 -10.54 -14.47
C TRP A 174 11.52 -10.40 -15.83
N ALA A 175 12.26 -10.60 -16.92
CA ALA A 175 11.73 -10.49 -18.27
C ALA A 175 10.69 -11.57 -18.63
N GLY A 176 10.61 -12.66 -17.87
CA GLY A 176 9.63 -13.72 -18.06
C GLY A 176 8.33 -13.54 -17.27
N ILE A 177 8.28 -12.57 -16.34
CA ILE A 177 7.10 -12.35 -15.49
C ILE A 177 6.09 -11.48 -16.25
N PRO A 178 4.86 -11.97 -16.52
CA PRO A 178 3.82 -11.17 -17.17
C PRO A 178 3.53 -9.89 -16.39
N GLY A 179 3.52 -8.74 -17.07
CA GLY A 179 3.27 -7.42 -16.46
C GLY A 179 4.49 -6.74 -15.80
N ALA A 180 5.63 -7.42 -15.65
CA ALA A 180 6.81 -6.86 -14.97
C ALA A 180 7.66 -5.93 -15.85
N LYS A 181 7.54 -6.03 -17.18
CA LYS A 181 8.21 -5.13 -18.14
C LYS A 181 7.46 -3.80 -18.27
N GLY A 182 8.17 -2.78 -18.75
CA GLY A 182 7.59 -1.50 -19.13
C GLY A 182 7.62 -0.40 -18.08
N CYS A 183 8.14 -0.65 -16.87
CA CYS A 183 8.21 0.39 -15.82
C CYS A 183 9.04 1.61 -16.24
N THR A 184 10.19 1.41 -16.89
CA THR A 184 10.98 2.51 -17.45
C THR A 184 10.19 3.30 -18.50
N PHE A 185 9.48 2.60 -19.39
CA PHE A 185 8.63 3.23 -20.41
C PHE A 185 7.51 4.05 -19.76
N GLU A 186 6.79 3.48 -18.78
CA GLU A 186 5.74 4.18 -18.03
C GLU A 186 6.23 5.46 -17.35
N SER A 187 7.33 5.39 -16.59
CA SER A 187 7.89 6.57 -15.93
C SER A 187 8.35 7.64 -16.94
N CYS A 188 8.88 7.23 -18.09
CA CYS A 188 9.24 8.14 -19.18
C CYS A 188 8.00 8.79 -19.81
N THR A 189 6.92 8.04 -20.03
CA THR A 189 5.67 8.57 -20.57
C THR A 189 5.07 9.62 -19.63
N TYR A 190 5.07 9.37 -18.31
CA TYR A 190 4.70 10.40 -17.32
C TYR A 190 5.63 11.61 -17.33
N ARG A 191 6.95 11.42 -17.46
CA ARG A 191 7.94 12.51 -17.56
C ARG A 191 7.65 13.38 -18.79
N ASP A 192 7.42 12.77 -19.93
CA ASP A 192 7.26 13.46 -21.21
C ASP A 192 5.92 14.22 -21.27
N GLN A 193 4.93 13.82 -20.45
CA GLN A 193 3.64 14.51 -20.30
C GLN A 193 3.51 15.35 -19.02
N LEU A 194 4.58 15.51 -18.25
CA LEU A 194 4.52 16.15 -16.92
C LEU A 194 3.98 17.59 -17.00
N ALA A 195 4.29 18.32 -18.06
CA ALA A 195 3.81 19.68 -18.27
C ALA A 195 2.28 19.72 -18.45
N GLU A 196 1.69 18.72 -19.11
CA GLU A 196 0.25 18.62 -19.32
C GLU A 196 -0.49 18.29 -18.04
N PHE A 197 0.04 17.38 -17.21
CA PHE A 197 -0.50 17.12 -15.88
C PHE A 197 -0.44 18.37 -15.00
N THR A 198 0.68 19.08 -15.02
CA THR A 198 0.86 20.33 -14.25
C THR A 198 -0.14 21.40 -14.69
N ALA A 199 -0.31 21.58 -16.01
CA ALA A 199 -1.28 22.52 -16.57
C ALA A 199 -2.73 22.15 -16.21
N ALA A 200 -3.03 20.86 -16.07
CA ALA A 200 -4.32 20.35 -15.61
C ALA A 200 -4.48 20.37 -14.07
N GLY A 201 -3.54 20.96 -13.32
CA GLY A 201 -3.64 21.09 -11.86
C GLY A 201 -3.28 19.83 -11.07
N ALA A 202 -2.56 18.88 -11.69
CA ALA A 202 -2.12 17.65 -11.05
C ALA A 202 -0.61 17.59 -10.79
N THR A 203 -0.23 16.99 -9.66
CA THR A 203 1.14 16.51 -9.41
C THR A 203 1.23 15.01 -9.71
N VAL A 204 2.30 14.57 -10.36
CA VAL A 204 2.57 13.14 -10.59
C VAL A 204 3.52 12.63 -9.51
N HIS A 205 3.21 11.49 -8.89
CA HIS A 205 4.09 10.76 -7.97
C HIS A 205 4.24 9.31 -8.44
N GLY A 206 5.47 8.81 -8.50
CA GLY A 206 5.74 7.39 -8.73
C GLY A 206 5.96 6.66 -7.40
N VAL A 207 5.45 5.44 -7.27
CA VAL A 207 5.66 4.60 -6.08
C VAL A 207 6.11 3.20 -6.46
N SER A 208 7.11 2.68 -5.76
CA SER A 208 7.48 1.26 -5.84
C SER A 208 8.04 0.78 -4.51
N THR A 209 8.24 -0.53 -4.36
CA THR A 209 8.89 -1.11 -3.18
C THR A 209 10.43 -1.02 -3.22
N GLN A 210 10.98 -0.33 -4.23
CA GLN A 210 12.41 -0.10 -4.34
C GLN A 210 12.89 0.86 -3.26
N ARG A 211 14.12 0.66 -2.80
CA ARG A 211 14.73 1.53 -1.79
C ARG A 211 14.99 2.93 -2.37
N PRO A 212 15.12 3.97 -1.50
CA PRO A 212 15.44 5.33 -1.93
C PRO A 212 16.67 5.45 -2.85
N ASP A 213 17.73 4.69 -2.58
CA ASP A 213 18.95 4.67 -3.39
C ASP A 213 18.70 4.16 -4.82
N GLU A 214 17.93 3.07 -4.95
CA GLU A 214 17.57 2.50 -6.25
C GLU A 214 16.67 3.45 -7.06
N GLN A 215 15.71 4.10 -6.39
CA GLN A 215 14.84 5.10 -7.02
C GLN A 215 15.63 6.35 -7.44
N ARG A 216 16.63 6.76 -6.66
CA ARG A 216 17.50 7.90 -7.01
C ARG A 216 18.28 7.62 -8.28
N GLU A 217 18.98 6.49 -8.34
CA GLU A 217 19.75 6.10 -9.53
C GLU A 217 18.86 6.03 -10.77
N PHE A 218 17.67 5.43 -10.64
CA PHE A 218 16.70 5.34 -11.74
C PHE A 218 16.21 6.74 -12.18
N ALA A 219 15.84 7.61 -11.24
CA ALA A 219 15.38 8.96 -11.55
C ALA A 219 16.47 9.81 -12.23
N GLU A 220 17.74 9.66 -11.83
CA GLU A 220 18.87 10.35 -12.45
C GLU A 220 19.11 9.87 -13.88
N GLN A 221 19.12 8.54 -14.07
CA GLN A 221 19.31 7.92 -15.39
C GLN A 221 18.24 8.38 -16.39
N GLU A 222 16.96 8.36 -15.98
CA GLU A 222 15.84 8.71 -16.84
C GLU A 222 15.43 10.19 -16.76
N ARG A 223 16.17 11.01 -15.99
CA ARG A 223 15.93 12.45 -15.79
C ARG A 223 14.51 12.75 -15.31
N LEU A 224 13.98 11.93 -14.41
CA LEU A 224 12.65 12.11 -13.83
C LEU A 224 12.65 13.32 -12.88
N ARG A 225 11.72 14.24 -13.10
CA ARG A 225 11.62 15.51 -12.33
C ARG A 225 10.56 15.50 -11.26
N PHE A 226 9.66 14.52 -11.29
CA PHE A 226 8.62 14.34 -10.29
C PHE A 226 9.10 13.41 -9.15
N PRO A 227 8.49 13.46 -7.96
CA PRO A 227 8.85 12.58 -6.84
C PRO A 227 8.67 11.09 -7.15
N LEU A 228 9.67 10.29 -6.76
CA LEU A 228 9.56 8.85 -6.58
C LEU A 228 9.57 8.56 -5.08
N LEU A 229 8.61 7.77 -4.63
CA LEU A 229 8.37 7.41 -3.23
C LEU A 229 8.60 5.92 -3.04
N SER A 230 9.36 5.57 -2.00
CA SER A 230 9.72 4.21 -1.62
C SER A 230 8.70 3.66 -0.62
N ASP A 231 7.92 2.67 -1.04
CA ASP A 231 7.08 1.86 -0.17
C ASP A 231 7.78 0.55 0.26
N ALA A 232 9.09 0.61 0.51
CA ALA A 232 9.90 -0.55 0.90
C ALA A 232 9.41 -1.22 2.20
N ASP A 233 8.81 -0.44 3.11
CA ASP A 233 8.19 -0.93 4.35
C ASP A 233 6.72 -1.37 4.18
N LEU A 234 6.19 -1.32 2.95
CA LEU A 234 4.85 -1.76 2.57
C LEU A 234 3.70 -1.02 3.30
N ALA A 235 3.94 0.25 3.65
CA ALA A 235 2.97 1.08 4.36
C ALA A 235 1.75 1.42 3.49
N LEU A 236 1.99 1.93 2.28
CA LEU A 236 0.93 2.23 1.31
C LEU A 236 0.27 0.93 0.83
N THR A 237 1.09 -0.08 0.52
CA THR A 237 0.64 -1.39 0.06
C THR A 237 -0.32 -2.04 1.06
N ALA A 238 0.04 -2.11 2.34
CA ALA A 238 -0.81 -2.71 3.36
C ALA A 238 -2.06 -1.87 3.63
N ALA A 239 -1.92 -0.54 3.68
CA ALA A 239 -3.03 0.38 3.91
C ALA A 239 -4.10 0.24 2.82
N LEU A 240 -3.72 0.31 1.55
CA LEU A 240 -4.67 0.24 0.44
C LEU A 240 -4.92 -1.18 -0.08
N ARG A 241 -4.29 -2.19 0.52
CA ARG A 241 -4.33 -3.59 0.05
C ARG A 241 -3.91 -3.71 -1.42
N LEU A 242 -2.88 -2.97 -1.81
CA LEU A 242 -2.44 -2.94 -3.20
C LEU A 242 -2.06 -4.34 -3.66
N PRO A 243 -2.31 -4.67 -4.94
CA PRO A 243 -1.98 -5.96 -5.50
C PRO A 243 -0.46 -6.13 -5.53
N THR A 244 0.02 -7.30 -5.13
CA THR A 244 1.45 -7.61 -5.08
C THR A 244 1.78 -8.91 -5.78
N PHE A 245 3.05 -9.10 -6.05
CA PHE A 245 3.63 -10.39 -6.39
C PHE A 245 5.03 -10.48 -5.79
N ARG A 246 5.52 -11.70 -5.58
CA ARG A 246 6.88 -11.91 -5.06
C ARG A 246 7.82 -12.33 -6.17
N ALA A 247 8.89 -11.56 -6.38
CA ALA A 247 9.93 -11.88 -7.35
C ALA A 247 11.32 -11.72 -6.71
N ALA A 248 12.18 -12.72 -6.93
CA ALA A 248 13.54 -12.79 -6.36
C ALA A 248 13.60 -12.52 -4.84
N GLY A 249 12.63 -13.08 -4.11
CA GLY A 249 12.55 -12.95 -2.65
C GLY A 249 11.91 -11.65 -2.15
N THR A 250 11.68 -10.66 -3.02
CA THR A 250 11.13 -9.34 -2.68
C THR A 250 9.67 -9.21 -3.10
N THR A 251 8.85 -8.63 -2.23
CA THR A 251 7.47 -8.23 -2.56
C THR A 251 7.48 -6.99 -3.44
N ARG A 252 6.72 -7.01 -4.54
CA ARG A 252 6.59 -5.93 -5.52
C ARG A 252 5.12 -5.55 -5.69
N ILE A 253 4.84 -4.27 -5.85
CA ILE A 253 3.49 -3.77 -6.17
C ILE A 253 3.23 -4.01 -7.66
N LYS A 254 2.05 -4.55 -8.02
CA LYS A 254 1.64 -4.66 -9.43
C LYS A 254 1.34 -3.27 -10.00
N ARG A 255 1.47 -3.13 -11.32
CA ARG A 255 1.26 -1.85 -12.00
C ARG A 255 -0.19 -1.37 -11.85
N LEU A 256 -0.39 -0.17 -11.31
CA LEU A 256 -1.70 0.49 -11.18
C LEU A 256 -1.53 2.02 -11.06
N THR A 257 -2.57 2.78 -11.39
CA THR A 257 -2.58 4.24 -11.18
C THR A 257 -3.82 4.66 -10.40
N LEU A 258 -3.63 5.51 -9.40
CA LEU A 258 -4.69 6.17 -8.65
C LEU A 258 -4.68 7.67 -8.95
N VAL A 259 -5.85 8.26 -9.17
CA VAL A 259 -6.01 9.73 -9.19
C VAL A 259 -6.69 10.13 -7.90
N LEU A 260 -6.00 10.90 -7.07
CA LEU A 260 -6.49 11.40 -5.79
C LEU A 260 -6.80 12.88 -5.89
N ASP A 261 -7.82 13.35 -5.17
CA ASP A 261 -8.01 14.77 -4.95
C ASP A 261 -7.21 15.27 -3.73
N ARG A 262 -7.26 16.60 -3.49
CA ARG A 262 -6.64 17.26 -2.33
C ARG A 262 -7.18 16.78 -0.97
N ASP A 263 -8.41 16.24 -0.93
CA ASP A 263 -9.01 15.65 0.27
C ASP A 263 -8.61 14.18 0.49
N ARG A 264 -7.64 13.67 -0.29
CA ARG A 264 -7.11 12.31 -0.27
C ARG A 264 -8.12 11.26 -0.76
N THR A 265 -9.20 11.66 -1.41
CA THR A 265 -10.20 10.75 -1.97
C THR A 265 -9.72 10.20 -3.29
N VAL A 266 -9.73 8.88 -3.45
CA VAL A 266 -9.44 8.22 -4.73
C VAL A 266 -10.60 8.48 -5.69
N ARG A 267 -10.36 9.29 -6.72
CA ARG A 267 -11.34 9.67 -7.74
C ARG A 267 -11.41 8.66 -8.87
N GLU A 268 -10.26 8.20 -9.34
CA GLU A 268 -10.15 7.20 -10.41
C GLU A 268 -9.09 6.13 -10.08
N VAL A 269 -9.32 4.94 -10.62
CA VAL A 269 -8.47 3.75 -10.44
C VAL A 269 -8.25 3.09 -11.80
N PHE A 270 -6.98 2.93 -12.19
CA PHE A 270 -6.58 2.26 -13.42
C PHE A 270 -5.82 0.97 -13.09
N TYR A 271 -6.48 -0.17 -13.30
CA TYR A 271 -5.95 -1.50 -13.03
C TYR A 271 -6.85 -2.58 -13.67
N PRO A 272 -6.32 -3.71 -14.16
CA PRO A 272 -4.92 -3.94 -14.54
C PRO A 272 -4.54 -3.05 -15.73
N ILE A 273 -3.29 -2.60 -15.78
CA ILE A 273 -2.78 -1.80 -16.90
C ILE A 273 -2.17 -2.75 -17.96
N GLN A 274 -2.88 -2.91 -19.07
CA GLN A 274 -2.47 -3.69 -20.25
C GLN A 274 -1.66 -2.85 -21.24
N ASP A 275 -2.08 -1.60 -21.45
CA ASP A 275 -1.42 -0.61 -22.30
C ASP A 275 -1.02 0.60 -21.44
N ILE A 276 0.29 0.79 -21.31
CA ILE A 276 0.89 1.83 -20.49
C ILE A 276 0.58 3.22 -21.04
N GLU A 277 0.73 3.42 -22.35
CA GLU A 277 0.55 4.74 -22.95
C GLU A 277 -0.92 5.15 -22.89
N ALA A 278 -1.83 4.24 -23.25
CA ALA A 278 -3.27 4.48 -23.13
C ALA A 278 -3.69 4.76 -21.68
N SER A 279 -3.09 4.08 -20.69
CA SER A 279 -3.38 4.34 -19.28
C SER A 279 -2.91 5.72 -18.84
N VAL A 280 -1.74 6.18 -19.26
CA VAL A 280 -1.23 7.54 -18.93
C VAL A 280 -2.14 8.61 -19.53
N GLN A 281 -2.54 8.44 -20.81
CA GLN A 281 -3.46 9.37 -21.47
C GLN A 281 -4.83 9.41 -20.79
N THR A 282 -5.35 8.26 -20.37
CA THR A 282 -6.63 8.17 -19.66
C THR A 282 -6.54 8.85 -18.29
N ALA A 283 -5.44 8.69 -17.57
CA ALA A 283 -5.18 9.40 -16.31
C ALA A 283 -5.18 10.92 -16.54
N LEU A 284 -4.49 11.42 -17.56
CA LEU A 284 -4.49 12.84 -17.92
C LEU A 284 -5.89 13.36 -18.27
N ALA A 285 -6.63 12.62 -19.09
CA ALA A 285 -8.00 12.97 -19.47
C ALA A 285 -8.92 13.04 -18.24
N SER A 286 -8.78 12.12 -17.28
CA SER A 286 -9.59 12.12 -16.06
C SER A 286 -9.36 13.36 -15.20
N VAL A 287 -8.10 13.78 -15.04
CA VAL A 287 -7.74 15.02 -14.31
C VAL A 287 -8.36 16.24 -15.00
N ARG A 288 -8.23 16.34 -16.32
CA ARG A 288 -8.81 17.44 -17.12
C ARG A 288 -10.33 17.50 -17.03
N SER A 289 -11.00 16.35 -16.93
CA SER A 289 -12.47 16.28 -16.82
C SER A 289 -13.01 16.63 -15.43
N ALA A 290 -12.16 16.56 -14.42
CA ALA A 290 -12.52 16.81 -13.02
C ALA A 290 -12.17 18.25 -12.55
N THR A 291 -11.50 19.03 -13.42
CA THR A 291 -11.15 20.44 -13.22
C THR A 291 -12.21 21.34 -13.84
#